data_AF-A0A9D6ZMD8-F1
#
_entry.id   AF-A0A9D6ZMD8-F1
#
_cell.length_a   1.000
_cell.length_b   1.000
_cell.length_c   1.000
_cell.angle_alpha   90.00
_cell.angle_beta   90.00
_cell.angle_gamma   90.00
#
_symmetry.space_group_name_H-M   'P 1'
#
loop_
_entity.id
_entity.type
_entity.pdbx_description
1 polymer ?
#
loop_
_entity_poly.entity_id
_entity_poly.type
_entity_poly.pdbx_seq_one_letter_code
_entity_poly.pdbx_strand_id
1 'polypeptide(L)'
;MARSTRILLPAILLACAPGLPACGGESSPSGQPRSCGSATCGGVGTCFEEGGFAWCACPDGTHPDGLTCVADNAAVPCDGVLCGGHGWCRVGAGGRPACDCFEGYHPATGGNLVCLADAADDGGPDVEGDAVDADAGEGLDVDGEGDAAAEGEGEVSADGDGDPDADAADDAEAETDSGCTGELGGPCHLSRQCGCADGERCIVATGSGGFVEQCAPAGSAVVGAPCTMMMDDCVRGSQCLPPFGQFSCQRFCTSSTDCPATACLGGWFAGTLYGFCEPTASACVPVTNFGCPAGGACRVISAPALRTYCGTAGPGGDGADCLVDGCQGGYACHLIDLANIRCLRYCLLSAPECTTGTCTDVYGNGSVGLCLP
;
A
#
# COMPACT_ATOMS: atom_id res chain seq x y z
N MET A 1 63.17 5.10 -18.57
CA MET A 1 62.89 3.70 -18.95
C MET A 1 61.70 3.22 -18.13
N ALA A 2 60.49 3.30 -18.68
CA ALA A 2 59.29 2.73 -18.08
C ALA A 2 58.47 2.13 -19.23
N ARG A 3 58.40 0.80 -19.28
CA ARG A 3 57.71 0.03 -20.33
C ARG A 3 56.21 0.04 -20.05
N SER A 4 55.45 0.56 -21.00
CA SER A 4 53.99 0.47 -21.08
C SER A 4 53.62 -0.86 -21.72
N THR A 5 53.00 -1.75 -20.94
CA THR A 5 52.55 -3.08 -21.41
C THR A 5 51.08 -2.99 -21.76
N ARG A 6 50.75 -2.99 -23.06
CA ARG A 6 49.38 -3.15 -23.58
C ARG A 6 49.07 -4.64 -23.68
N ILE A 7 48.03 -5.08 -22.98
CA ILE A 7 47.47 -6.43 -23.09
C ILE A 7 46.40 -6.40 -24.20
N LEU A 8 46.64 -7.16 -25.27
CA LEU A 8 45.67 -7.48 -26.32
C LEU A 8 44.85 -8.71 -25.89
N LEU A 9 43.52 -8.60 -25.88
CA LEU A 9 42.61 -9.75 -25.82
C LEU A 9 42.25 -10.19 -27.26
N PRO A 10 42.10 -11.51 -27.52
CA PRO A 10 41.77 -12.01 -28.85
C PRO A 10 40.25 -11.97 -29.11
N ALA A 11 39.88 -11.47 -30.29
CA ALA A 11 38.54 -11.61 -30.83
C ALA A 11 38.33 -13.06 -31.32
N ILE A 12 37.45 -13.80 -30.66
CA ILE A 12 37.01 -15.13 -31.11
C ILE A 12 35.89 -14.90 -32.12
N LEU A 13 36.23 -15.10 -33.40
CA LEU A 13 35.32 -15.25 -34.52
C LEU A 13 34.66 -16.62 -34.44
N LEU A 14 33.36 -16.68 -34.13
CA LEU A 14 32.53 -17.86 -34.33
C LEU A 14 31.70 -17.67 -35.60
N ALA A 15 32.20 -18.24 -36.71
CA ALA A 15 31.50 -18.27 -37.99
C ALA A 15 30.56 -19.49 -38.03
N CYS A 16 29.28 -19.25 -38.27
CA CYS A 16 28.30 -20.30 -38.55
C CYS A 16 28.18 -20.46 -40.08
N ALA A 17 28.49 -21.65 -40.60
CA ALA A 17 28.35 -22.00 -42.01
C ALA A 17 26.90 -22.43 -42.33
N PRO A 18 26.35 -22.16 -43.54
CA PRO A 18 25.00 -22.55 -43.92
C PRO A 18 24.98 -23.89 -44.66
N GLY A 19 24.15 -24.83 -44.18
CA GLY A 19 23.77 -26.02 -44.96
C GLY A 19 23.27 -27.20 -44.11
N LEU A 20 21.99 -27.54 -44.30
CA LEU A 20 21.26 -28.78 -43.93
C LEU A 20 20.46 -28.80 -42.60
N PRO A 21 19.34 -29.57 -42.54
CA PRO A 21 18.06 -29.07 -42.05
C PRO A 21 17.53 -29.78 -40.78
N ALA A 22 16.64 -29.07 -40.10
CA ALA A 22 15.57 -29.56 -39.22
C ALA A 22 15.96 -30.50 -38.06
N CYS A 23 15.99 -29.94 -36.85
CA CYS A 23 15.54 -30.63 -35.64
C CYS A 23 14.23 -29.97 -35.17
N GLY A 24 13.25 -30.81 -34.83
CA GLY A 24 11.82 -30.53 -34.85
C GLY A 24 11.33 -29.58 -33.76
N GLY A 25 10.40 -28.71 -34.16
CA GLY A 25 9.57 -27.93 -33.25
C GLY A 25 8.36 -28.76 -32.82
N GLU A 26 8.35 -29.18 -31.57
CA GLU A 26 7.15 -29.63 -30.90
C GLU A 26 6.32 -28.40 -30.55
N SER A 27 5.16 -28.27 -31.20
CA SER A 27 4.21 -27.19 -31.03
C SER A 27 3.75 -27.12 -29.57
N SER A 28 4.18 -26.09 -28.83
CA SER A 28 3.52 -25.71 -27.57
C SER A 28 2.07 -25.27 -27.86
N PRO A 29 1.11 -25.56 -26.97
CA PRO A 29 -0.31 -25.27 -27.16
C PRO A 29 -0.68 -23.76 -27.16
N SER A 30 0.31 -22.87 -27.01
CA SER A 30 0.13 -21.41 -27.03
C SER A 30 0.49 -20.74 -28.36
N GLY A 31 0.98 -21.47 -29.37
CA GLY A 31 1.30 -20.90 -30.69
C GLY A 31 2.49 -19.93 -30.72
N GLN A 32 3.20 -19.71 -29.61
CA GLN A 32 4.38 -18.83 -29.55
C GLN A 32 5.66 -19.59 -29.95
N PRO A 33 6.43 -19.09 -30.94
CA PRO A 33 7.71 -19.66 -31.33
C PRO A 33 8.73 -19.63 -30.18
N ARG A 34 9.50 -20.71 -30.04
CA ARG A 34 10.55 -20.86 -29.02
C ARG A 34 11.89 -20.22 -29.42
N SER A 35 12.02 -19.73 -30.65
CA SER A 35 13.25 -19.10 -31.15
C SER A 35 12.97 -17.91 -32.08
N CYS A 36 13.93 -17.00 -32.13
CA CYS A 36 13.94 -15.81 -32.97
C CYS A 36 14.23 -16.11 -34.45
N GLY A 37 14.48 -17.38 -34.82
CA GLY A 37 14.92 -17.78 -36.16
C GLY A 37 13.98 -17.38 -37.31
N SER A 38 12.69 -17.18 -37.04
CA SER A 38 11.71 -16.66 -38.00
C SER A 38 10.96 -15.42 -37.52
N ALA A 39 11.34 -14.87 -36.36
CA ALA A 39 10.65 -13.75 -35.73
C ALA A 39 11.25 -12.43 -36.23
N THR A 40 10.43 -11.59 -36.86
CA THR A 40 10.87 -10.27 -37.33
C THR A 40 10.54 -9.13 -36.36
N CYS A 41 9.82 -9.42 -35.26
CA CYS A 41 9.35 -8.39 -34.32
C CYS A 41 8.62 -7.23 -35.02
N GLY A 42 7.79 -7.56 -36.01
CA GLY A 42 7.09 -6.57 -36.83
C GLY A 42 8.00 -5.69 -37.71
N GLY A 43 9.29 -6.05 -37.83
CA GLY A 43 10.29 -5.31 -38.61
C GLY A 43 10.88 -4.08 -37.92
N VAL A 44 10.44 -3.77 -36.69
CA VAL A 44 10.89 -2.58 -35.93
C VAL A 44 11.48 -2.93 -34.57
N GLY A 45 11.15 -4.09 -34.00
CA GLY A 45 11.73 -4.58 -32.74
C GLY A 45 12.98 -5.43 -32.90
N THR A 46 13.64 -5.71 -31.78
CA THR A 46 14.76 -6.65 -31.68
C THR A 46 14.28 -7.91 -30.96
N CYS A 47 14.52 -9.08 -31.55
CA CYS A 47 14.14 -10.35 -30.93
C CYS A 47 15.23 -10.85 -29.96
N PHE A 48 14.82 -11.33 -28.80
CA PHE A 48 15.67 -11.91 -27.77
C PHE A 48 15.19 -13.32 -27.41
N GLU A 49 16.14 -14.20 -27.09
CA GLU A 49 15.88 -15.54 -26.59
C GLU A 49 16.35 -15.65 -25.14
N GLU A 50 15.43 -15.97 -24.24
CA GLU A 50 15.76 -16.22 -22.83
C GLU A 50 14.93 -17.39 -22.31
N GLY A 51 15.58 -18.34 -21.62
CA GLY A 51 14.88 -19.50 -21.04
C GLY A 51 14.19 -20.43 -22.04
N GLY A 52 14.57 -20.41 -23.33
CA GLY A 52 13.95 -21.22 -24.39
C GLY A 52 12.67 -20.62 -24.99
N PHE A 53 12.41 -19.33 -24.74
CA PHE A 53 11.32 -18.57 -25.33
C PHE A 53 11.86 -17.34 -26.07
N ALA A 54 11.24 -17.02 -27.21
CA ALA A 54 11.53 -15.81 -27.95
C ALA A 54 10.57 -14.70 -27.53
N TRP A 55 11.10 -13.48 -27.33
CA TRP A 55 10.30 -12.28 -27.07
C TRP A 55 10.88 -11.07 -27.82
N CYS A 56 10.04 -10.09 -28.12
CA CYS A 56 10.43 -8.90 -28.87
C CYS A 56 10.61 -7.70 -27.93
N ALA A 57 11.80 -7.12 -27.93
CA ALA A 57 12.00 -5.78 -27.39
C ALA A 57 11.61 -4.77 -28.46
N CYS A 58 10.56 -4.02 -28.20
CA CYS A 58 10.03 -3.04 -29.12
C CYS A 58 10.65 -1.66 -28.85
N PRO A 59 10.93 -0.85 -29.88
CA PRO A 59 11.41 0.52 -29.71
C PRO A 59 10.31 1.41 -29.12
N ASP A 60 10.71 2.55 -28.57
CA ASP A 60 9.80 3.52 -27.95
C ASP A 60 8.61 3.88 -28.87
N GLY A 61 7.40 3.92 -28.30
CA GLY A 61 6.14 4.17 -29.01
C GLY A 61 5.50 2.92 -29.64
N THR A 62 6.00 1.73 -29.31
CA THR A 62 5.42 0.44 -29.71
C THR A 62 5.54 -0.57 -28.55
N HIS A 63 4.62 -1.53 -28.47
CA HIS A 63 4.68 -2.62 -27.50
C HIS A 63 4.58 -4.00 -28.17
N PRO A 64 5.08 -5.07 -27.52
CA PRO A 64 5.02 -6.42 -28.08
C PRO A 64 3.61 -7.00 -27.99
N ASP A 65 3.08 -7.43 -29.13
CA ASP A 65 1.90 -8.29 -29.25
C ASP A 65 2.35 -9.61 -29.90
N GLY A 66 2.59 -10.62 -29.05
CA GLY A 66 3.28 -11.85 -29.45
C GLY A 66 4.71 -11.58 -29.95
N LEU A 67 5.00 -11.94 -31.20
CA LEU A 67 6.29 -11.68 -31.86
C LEU A 67 6.23 -10.54 -32.90
N THR A 68 5.32 -9.59 -32.68
CA THR A 68 5.17 -8.40 -33.50
C THR A 68 5.20 -7.18 -32.59
N CYS A 69 5.93 -6.13 -32.98
CA CYS A 69 5.80 -4.84 -32.32
C CYS A 69 4.67 -4.07 -33.00
N VAL A 70 3.63 -3.76 -32.24
CA VAL A 70 2.48 -2.97 -32.72
C VAL A 70 2.61 -1.54 -32.23
N ALA A 71 2.18 -0.58 -33.05
CA ALA A 71 2.21 0.82 -32.68
C ALA A 71 1.31 1.04 -31.47
N ASP A 72 1.81 1.76 -30.48
CA ASP A 72 0.97 2.28 -29.42
C ASP A 72 -0.03 3.24 -30.07
N ASN A 73 -1.34 3.03 -29.87
CA ASN A 73 -2.28 4.14 -30.01
C ASN A 73 -2.10 4.99 -28.75
N ALA A 74 -1.27 6.02 -28.91
CA ALA A 74 -0.22 6.41 -27.95
C ALA A 74 -0.58 7.47 -26.89
N ALA A 75 -1.86 7.76 -26.63
CA ALA A 75 -2.16 8.74 -25.58
C ALA A 75 -2.28 8.07 -24.21
N VAL A 76 -3.32 7.28 -23.96
CA VAL A 76 -3.52 6.64 -22.64
C VAL A 76 -4.51 5.46 -22.81
N PRO A 77 -4.08 4.19 -22.92
CA PRO A 77 -4.97 3.04 -23.12
C PRO A 77 -6.00 2.85 -22.00
N CYS A 78 -5.76 3.41 -20.82
CA CYS A 78 -6.65 3.37 -19.66
C CYS A 78 -7.47 4.65 -19.42
N ASP A 79 -7.38 5.65 -20.30
CA ASP A 79 -8.14 6.88 -20.14
C ASP A 79 -9.64 6.64 -20.37
N GLY A 80 -10.46 7.10 -19.42
CA GLY A 80 -11.90 6.87 -19.37
C GLY A 80 -12.35 5.47 -18.94
N VAL A 81 -11.44 4.56 -18.60
CA VAL A 81 -11.79 3.20 -18.14
C VAL A 81 -11.89 3.15 -16.62
N LEU A 82 -13.11 2.98 -16.11
CA LEU A 82 -13.40 3.03 -14.67
C LEU A 82 -13.49 1.65 -14.01
N CYS A 83 -13.41 0.54 -14.76
CA CYS A 83 -13.51 -0.82 -14.21
C CYS A 83 -14.75 -1.07 -13.34
N GLY A 84 -15.87 -0.41 -13.68
CA GLY A 84 -17.10 -0.47 -12.88
C GLY A 84 -17.02 0.21 -11.51
N GLY A 85 -15.94 0.92 -11.19
CA GLY A 85 -15.69 1.53 -9.87
C GLY A 85 -15.06 0.57 -8.85
N HIS A 86 -14.76 -0.67 -9.24
CA HIS A 86 -14.31 -1.74 -8.35
C HIS A 86 -13.00 -2.39 -8.82
N GLY A 87 -12.14 -1.62 -9.49
CA GLY A 87 -10.83 -2.07 -9.94
C GLY A 87 -9.97 -0.96 -10.52
N TRP A 88 -8.71 -1.29 -10.83
CA TRP A 88 -7.77 -0.41 -11.53
C TRP A 88 -7.66 -0.82 -13.00
N CYS A 89 -7.62 0.16 -13.90
CA CYS A 89 -7.27 -0.12 -15.29
C CYS A 89 -5.76 -0.34 -15.41
N ARG A 90 -5.40 -1.45 -16.06
CA ARG A 90 -4.04 -1.76 -16.51
C ARG A 90 -4.04 -1.96 -18.02
N VAL A 91 -2.86 -1.88 -18.61
CA VAL A 91 -2.68 -2.31 -20.00
C VAL A 91 -2.47 -3.83 -19.99
N GLY A 92 -3.46 -4.56 -20.50
CA GLY A 92 -3.44 -5.99 -20.66
C GLY A 92 -2.60 -6.44 -21.87
N ALA A 93 -2.57 -7.75 -22.09
CA ALA A 93 -1.87 -8.33 -23.23
C ALA A 93 -2.41 -7.77 -24.56
N GLY A 94 -1.51 -7.33 -25.45
CA GLY A 94 -1.86 -6.70 -26.74
C GLY A 94 -2.26 -5.23 -26.66
N GLY A 95 -1.87 -4.50 -25.60
CA GLY A 95 -2.01 -3.04 -25.52
C GLY A 95 -3.43 -2.56 -25.27
N ARG A 96 -4.33 -3.48 -24.91
CA ARG A 96 -5.74 -3.20 -24.63
C ARG A 96 -5.91 -2.91 -23.15
N PRO A 97 -6.80 -1.98 -22.76
CA PRO A 97 -7.15 -1.84 -21.35
C PRO A 97 -7.75 -3.14 -20.82
N ALA A 98 -7.36 -3.49 -19.61
CA ALA A 98 -7.87 -4.59 -18.80
C ALA A 98 -8.09 -4.09 -17.37
N CYS A 99 -8.97 -4.73 -16.62
CA CYS A 99 -9.24 -4.36 -15.23
C CYS A 99 -8.62 -5.35 -14.25
N ASP A 100 -7.80 -4.85 -13.34
CA ASP A 100 -7.44 -5.54 -12.11
C ASP A 100 -8.51 -5.21 -11.06
N CYS A 101 -9.38 -6.17 -10.79
CA CYS A 101 -10.49 -5.98 -9.85
C CYS A 101 -10.03 -6.07 -8.38
N PHE A 102 -10.71 -5.35 -7.50
CA PHE A 102 -10.48 -5.43 -6.06
C PHE A 102 -10.92 -6.78 -5.50
N GLU A 103 -10.45 -7.12 -4.31
CA GLU A 103 -10.87 -8.32 -3.59
C GLU A 103 -12.40 -8.37 -3.43
N GLY A 104 -12.98 -9.54 -3.69
CA GLY A 104 -14.43 -9.73 -3.78
C GLY A 104 -15.04 -9.34 -5.12
N TYR A 105 -14.23 -9.06 -6.16
CA TYR A 105 -14.67 -8.79 -7.52
C TYR A 105 -13.80 -9.53 -8.55
N HIS A 106 -14.43 -10.02 -9.63
CA HIS A 106 -13.74 -10.63 -10.77
C HIS A 106 -14.03 -9.88 -12.08
N PRO A 107 -13.10 -9.89 -13.05
CA PRO A 107 -13.35 -9.32 -14.36
C PRO A 107 -14.45 -10.13 -15.05
N ALA A 108 -15.45 -9.45 -15.61
CA ALA A 108 -16.51 -10.16 -16.33
C ALA A 108 -15.89 -11.02 -17.47
N THR A 109 -16.48 -12.18 -17.74
CA THR A 109 -16.02 -13.06 -18.82
C THR A 109 -16.32 -12.46 -20.21
N GLY A 110 -15.33 -12.44 -21.11
CA GLY A 110 -15.49 -11.93 -22.48
C GLY A 110 -14.71 -10.66 -22.85
N GLY A 111 -13.76 -10.21 -22.01
CA GLY A 111 -12.83 -9.12 -22.36
C GLY A 111 -13.21 -7.76 -21.76
N ASN A 112 -13.56 -7.74 -20.47
CA ASN A 112 -14.36 -6.67 -19.89
C ASN A 112 -13.58 -5.55 -19.18
N LEU A 113 -14.07 -4.34 -19.41
CA LEU A 113 -13.74 -3.10 -18.71
C LEU A 113 -14.62 -2.90 -17.46
N VAL A 114 -15.10 -4.00 -16.87
CA VAL A 114 -16.07 -4.01 -15.76
C VAL A 114 -15.73 -5.14 -14.79
N CYS A 115 -15.66 -4.80 -13.51
CA CYS A 115 -15.52 -5.75 -12.40
C CYS A 115 -16.91 -6.09 -11.84
N LEU A 116 -17.19 -7.38 -11.69
CA LEU A 116 -18.43 -7.90 -11.10
C LEU A 116 -18.12 -8.41 -9.70
N ALA A 117 -19.04 -8.19 -8.76
CA ALA A 117 -18.91 -8.77 -7.43
C ALA A 117 -18.85 -10.30 -7.55
N ASP A 118 -17.93 -10.90 -6.82
CA ASP A 118 -17.96 -12.32 -6.58
C ASP A 118 -19.31 -12.65 -5.93
N ALA A 119 -19.94 -13.73 -6.38
CA ALA A 119 -21.11 -14.21 -5.68
C ALA A 119 -20.68 -14.41 -4.24
N ALA A 120 -21.34 -13.72 -3.31
CA ALA A 120 -21.14 -14.00 -1.89
C ALA A 120 -21.33 -15.51 -1.75
N ASP A 121 -20.26 -16.19 -1.40
CA ASP A 121 -20.35 -17.54 -0.87
C ASP A 121 -21.03 -17.36 0.49
N ASP A 122 -22.35 -17.17 0.44
CA ASP A 122 -23.24 -17.28 1.57
C ASP A 122 -23.02 -18.72 2.01
N GLY A 123 -22.07 -18.93 2.93
CA GLY A 123 -21.62 -20.23 3.41
C GLY A 123 -22.80 -21.06 3.89
N GLY A 124 -23.48 -21.66 2.92
CA GLY A 124 -24.44 -22.71 3.13
C GLY A 124 -23.61 -23.83 3.71
N PRO A 125 -23.95 -24.34 4.91
CA PRO A 125 -23.21 -25.45 5.47
C PRO A 125 -23.19 -26.55 4.41
N ASP A 126 -21.98 -27.05 4.13
CA ASP A 126 -21.75 -28.24 3.34
C ASP A 126 -22.61 -29.38 3.92
N VAL A 127 -23.83 -29.52 3.40
CA VAL A 127 -24.59 -30.74 3.51
C VAL A 127 -23.94 -31.70 2.52
N GLU A 128 -22.96 -32.44 3.03
CA GLU A 128 -22.59 -33.71 2.43
C GLU A 128 -23.87 -34.46 2.09
N GLY A 129 -24.02 -34.78 0.81
CA GLY A 129 -25.15 -35.52 0.30
C GLY A 129 -25.15 -36.92 0.90
N ASP A 130 -25.90 -37.09 1.97
CA ASP A 130 -26.52 -38.35 2.32
C ASP A 130 -27.98 -38.29 1.85
N ALA A 131 -28.28 -39.13 0.87
CA ALA A 131 -29.60 -39.27 0.30
C ALA A 131 -30.58 -39.73 1.40
N VAL A 132 -31.50 -38.86 1.78
CA VAL A 132 -32.73 -39.27 2.48
C VAL A 132 -33.91 -39.08 1.56
N ASP A 133 -34.57 -40.22 1.38
CA ASP A 133 -35.78 -40.46 0.61
C ASP A 133 -36.84 -39.39 0.79
N ALA A 134 -37.52 -39.13 -0.33
CA ALA A 134 -38.78 -38.43 -0.36
C ALA A 134 -39.83 -39.22 0.44
N ASP A 135 -40.36 -38.62 1.49
CA ASP A 135 -41.71 -38.92 1.93
C ASP A 135 -42.43 -37.66 2.44
N ALA A 136 -43.67 -37.57 1.99
CA ALA A 136 -44.58 -36.46 2.14
C ALA A 136 -45.25 -36.40 3.53
N GLY A 137 -45.77 -35.22 3.87
CA GLY A 137 -46.77 -35.05 4.93
C GLY A 137 -46.62 -33.69 5.62
N GLU A 138 -47.38 -32.67 5.22
CA GLU A 138 -48.67 -32.31 5.82
C GLU A 138 -48.53 -31.56 7.16
N GLY A 139 -48.85 -30.25 7.11
CA GLY A 139 -49.65 -29.53 8.10
C GLY A 139 -49.04 -29.22 9.47
N LEU A 140 -49.00 -27.93 9.82
CA LEU A 140 -49.97 -27.31 10.75
C LEU A 140 -49.46 -25.95 11.25
N ASP A 141 -50.37 -24.98 11.20
CA ASP A 141 -50.28 -23.67 11.84
C ASP A 141 -50.25 -23.79 13.37
N VAL A 142 -49.44 -22.99 14.07
CA VAL A 142 -49.73 -22.53 15.44
C VAL A 142 -49.08 -21.15 15.68
N ASP A 143 -49.92 -20.11 15.78
CA ASP A 143 -49.61 -18.84 16.43
C ASP A 143 -49.36 -19.05 17.93
N GLY A 144 -48.42 -18.32 18.53
CA GLY A 144 -48.19 -18.37 19.97
C GLY A 144 -47.29 -17.27 20.50
N GLU A 145 -47.90 -16.14 20.89
CA GLU A 145 -47.34 -15.13 21.78
C GLU A 145 -47.03 -15.74 23.16
N GLY A 146 -45.98 -15.26 23.84
CA GLY A 146 -45.68 -15.68 25.21
C GLY A 146 -44.50 -14.92 25.84
N ASP A 147 -44.83 -13.83 26.52
CA ASP A 147 -43.99 -13.19 27.54
C ASP A 147 -43.61 -14.18 28.65
N ALA A 148 -42.36 -14.14 29.14
CA ALA A 148 -42.07 -14.44 30.54
C ALA A 148 -40.68 -13.94 30.96
N ALA A 149 -40.68 -13.05 31.95
CA ALA A 149 -39.56 -12.70 32.80
C ALA A 149 -39.09 -13.90 33.63
N ALA A 150 -37.79 -13.95 33.94
CA ALA A 150 -37.29 -14.70 35.08
C ALA A 150 -36.04 -14.00 35.65
N GLU A 151 -36.28 -13.24 36.71
CA GLU A 151 -35.31 -12.89 37.75
C GLU A 151 -34.70 -14.16 38.34
N GLY A 152 -33.38 -14.16 38.58
CA GLY A 152 -32.65 -15.26 39.18
C GLY A 152 -31.61 -14.74 40.16
N GLU A 153 -32.05 -14.51 41.39
CA GLU A 153 -31.21 -14.14 42.54
C GLU A 153 -30.62 -15.42 43.14
N GLY A 154 -29.29 -15.47 43.26
CA GLY A 154 -28.56 -16.61 43.80
C GLY A 154 -27.49 -16.15 44.77
N GLU A 155 -27.88 -16.01 46.04
CA GLU A 155 -26.96 -15.82 47.16
C GLU A 155 -26.47 -17.17 47.65
N VAL A 156 -25.14 -17.36 47.75
CA VAL A 156 -24.57 -18.44 48.58
C VAL A 156 -23.35 -17.92 49.32
N SER A 157 -23.42 -18.07 50.64
CA SER A 157 -22.45 -17.60 51.61
C SER A 157 -21.17 -18.44 51.67
N ALA A 158 -20.11 -17.71 52.03
CA ALA A 158 -18.92 -18.08 52.79
C ALA A 158 -18.91 -19.42 53.54
N ASP A 159 -17.78 -20.13 53.46
CA ASP A 159 -16.82 -20.30 54.56
C ASP A 159 -15.83 -21.42 54.22
N GLY A 160 -14.54 -21.14 54.29
CA GLY A 160 -13.48 -22.10 53.98
C GLY A 160 -12.11 -21.61 54.45
N ASP A 161 -11.92 -21.57 55.76
CA ASP A 161 -10.63 -21.40 56.41
C ASP A 161 -9.73 -22.63 56.21
N GLY A 162 -8.47 -22.39 55.84
CA GLY A 162 -7.35 -23.25 56.22
C GLY A 162 -6.43 -23.72 55.09
N ASP A 163 -5.32 -23.03 54.86
CA ASP A 163 -3.97 -23.56 55.16
C ASP A 163 -2.90 -22.46 55.02
N PRO A 164 -2.13 -22.11 56.07
CA PRO A 164 -0.89 -21.35 55.95
C PRO A 164 0.32 -22.29 55.95
N ASP A 165 1.32 -21.94 55.13
CA ASP A 165 2.69 -22.48 55.07
C ASP A 165 2.93 -23.71 54.17
N ALA A 166 3.43 -23.45 52.95
CA ALA A 166 4.60 -24.16 52.41
C ALA A 166 5.02 -23.57 51.04
N ASP A 167 6.13 -22.85 51.08
CA ASP A 167 7.19 -22.77 50.06
C ASP A 167 6.93 -23.44 48.68
N ALA A 168 6.62 -22.62 47.69
CA ALA A 168 7.04 -22.83 46.30
C ALA A 168 7.19 -21.45 45.63
N ALA A 169 8.39 -20.88 45.80
CA ALA A 169 8.92 -19.94 44.84
C ALA A 169 9.06 -20.64 43.47
N ASP A 170 9.02 -19.84 42.42
CA ASP A 170 9.32 -20.20 41.03
C ASP A 170 8.24 -21.02 40.29
N ASP A 171 7.09 -20.40 40.04
CA ASP A 171 6.30 -20.62 38.82
C ASP A 171 5.50 -19.33 38.51
N ALA A 172 6.22 -18.21 38.41
CA ALA A 172 5.75 -17.08 37.61
C ALA A 172 5.97 -17.45 36.14
N GLU A 173 5.28 -18.49 35.68
CA GLU A 173 4.95 -18.62 34.26
C GLU A 173 4.07 -17.40 33.99
N ALA A 174 4.74 -16.30 33.63
CA ALA A 174 4.09 -15.14 33.06
C ALA A 174 3.24 -15.71 31.94
N GLU A 175 1.93 -15.73 32.14
CA GLU A 175 0.94 -15.94 31.09
C GLU A 175 1.40 -15.03 29.96
N THR A 176 2.11 -15.61 29.00
CA THR A 176 2.60 -14.90 27.84
C THR A 176 1.33 -14.67 27.08
N ASP A 177 0.76 -13.49 27.30
CA ASP A 177 -0.53 -13.03 26.79
C ASP A 177 -0.62 -13.50 25.34
N SER A 178 -1.33 -14.60 25.13
CA SER A 178 -1.26 -15.39 23.90
C SER A 178 -1.91 -14.66 22.72
N GLY A 179 -2.35 -13.41 22.95
CA GLY A 179 -2.84 -12.47 21.96
C GLY A 179 -1.86 -11.37 21.55
N CYS A 180 -0.58 -11.45 21.92
CA CYS A 180 0.43 -10.41 21.62
C CYS A 180 1.46 -10.80 20.54
N THR A 181 1.19 -11.84 19.77
CA THR A 181 1.92 -12.10 18.53
C THR A 181 1.54 -11.08 17.48
N GLY A 182 2.53 -10.49 16.82
CA GLY A 182 2.29 -9.53 15.77
C GLY A 182 1.96 -10.18 14.42
N GLU A 183 1.22 -9.45 13.57
CA GLU A 183 0.77 -9.93 12.26
C GLU A 183 1.91 -10.07 11.24
N LEU A 184 3.05 -9.42 11.49
CA LEU A 184 4.26 -9.54 10.66
C LEU A 184 5.19 -10.65 11.17
N GLY A 185 4.69 -11.50 12.08
CA GLY A 185 5.43 -12.63 12.64
C GLY A 185 6.53 -12.22 13.62
N GLY A 186 6.51 -10.99 14.14
CA GLY A 186 7.44 -10.56 15.18
C GLY A 186 6.94 -10.82 16.60
N PRO A 187 7.77 -10.53 17.62
CA PRO A 187 7.48 -10.85 19.02
C PRO A 187 6.49 -9.88 19.68
N CYS A 188 6.01 -8.88 18.94
CA CYS A 188 5.17 -7.82 19.48
C CYS A 188 4.11 -7.38 18.47
N HIS A 189 2.99 -6.84 18.97
CA HIS A 189 1.87 -6.39 18.16
C HIS A 189 1.85 -4.84 18.07
N LEU A 190 1.85 -4.29 16.85
CA LEU A 190 2.01 -2.84 16.62
C LEU A 190 0.89 -1.96 17.16
N SER A 191 -0.38 -2.26 16.89
CA SER A 191 -1.49 -1.43 17.36
C SER A 191 -1.74 -1.56 18.87
N ARG A 192 -1.63 -2.78 19.40
CA ARG A 192 -1.82 -3.08 20.84
C ARG A 192 -0.62 -2.71 21.70
N GLN A 193 0.57 -2.58 21.10
CA GLN A 193 1.84 -2.29 21.78
C GLN A 193 2.14 -3.25 22.93
N CYS A 194 1.90 -4.53 22.69
CA CYS A 194 2.18 -5.60 23.64
C CYS A 194 3.22 -6.58 23.06
N GLY A 195 3.76 -7.46 23.91
CA GLY A 195 4.86 -8.36 23.58
C GLY A 195 6.28 -7.79 23.79
N CYS A 196 6.41 -6.50 24.09
CA CYS A 196 7.68 -5.86 24.46
C CYS A 196 7.80 -5.62 25.97
N ALA A 197 9.03 -5.50 26.47
CA ALA A 197 9.28 -5.24 27.88
C ALA A 197 8.85 -3.82 28.31
N ASP A 198 8.80 -3.58 29.62
CA ASP A 198 8.58 -2.24 30.16
C ASP A 198 9.66 -1.26 29.69
N GLY A 199 9.21 -0.07 29.25
CA GLY A 199 10.10 0.92 28.64
C GLY A 199 10.45 0.64 27.19
N GLU A 200 9.96 -0.43 26.57
CA GLU A 200 10.06 -0.68 25.14
C GLU A 200 8.74 -0.38 24.41
N ARG A 201 8.83 -0.28 23.09
CA ARG A 201 7.72 -0.13 22.15
C ARG A 201 7.88 -1.08 20.98
N CYS A 202 6.76 -1.48 20.38
CA CYS A 202 6.78 -2.28 19.16
C CYS A 202 6.91 -1.37 17.94
N ILE A 203 7.89 -1.64 17.08
CA ILE A 203 8.17 -0.92 15.84
C ILE A 203 8.17 -1.87 14.64
N VAL A 204 8.03 -1.32 13.44
CA VAL A 204 8.31 -2.04 12.19
C VAL A 204 9.79 -1.85 11.85
N ALA A 205 10.54 -2.94 11.79
CA ALA A 205 11.93 -2.94 11.33
C ALA A 205 12.04 -3.63 9.97
N THR A 206 13.03 -3.23 9.16
CA THR A 206 13.40 -3.94 7.94
C THR A 206 14.40 -5.04 8.26
N GLY A 207 14.01 -6.30 8.09
CA GLY A 207 14.88 -7.48 8.20
C GLY A 207 15.28 -8.05 6.83
N SER A 208 16.03 -9.15 6.84
CA SER A 208 16.49 -9.83 5.61
C SER A 208 15.36 -10.45 4.76
N GLY A 209 14.15 -10.58 5.32
CA GLY A 209 12.98 -11.14 4.67
C GLY A 209 11.82 -10.16 4.46
N GLY A 210 12.03 -8.85 4.68
CA GLY A 210 10.97 -7.84 4.60
C GLY A 210 10.75 -7.11 5.92
N PHE A 211 9.52 -6.67 6.15
CA PHE A 211 9.15 -5.97 7.38
C PHE A 211 8.85 -6.97 8.49
N VAL A 212 9.43 -6.73 9.68
CA VAL A 212 9.20 -7.53 10.89
C VAL A 212 8.86 -6.62 12.05
N GLU A 213 7.97 -7.07 12.93
CA GLU A 213 7.76 -6.39 14.21
C GLU A 213 8.96 -6.65 15.12
N GLN A 214 9.42 -5.62 15.81
CA GLN A 214 10.54 -5.72 16.75
C GLN A 214 10.33 -4.79 17.93
N CYS A 215 10.79 -5.20 19.11
CA CYS A 215 10.86 -4.34 20.28
C CYS A 215 12.07 -3.40 20.21
N ALA A 216 11.83 -2.13 20.49
CA ALA A 216 12.87 -1.10 20.59
C ALA A 216 12.60 -0.23 21.83
N PRO A 217 13.63 0.40 22.43
CA PRO A 217 13.44 1.32 23.54
C PRO A 217 12.43 2.42 23.19
N ALA A 218 11.43 2.62 24.04
CA ALA A 218 10.50 3.73 23.92
C ALA A 218 11.20 5.05 24.28
N GLY A 219 10.85 6.10 23.57
CA GLY A 219 11.39 7.44 23.81
C GLY A 219 10.38 8.38 24.42
N SER A 220 10.66 9.68 24.36
CA SER A 220 9.87 10.73 24.99
C SER A 220 9.06 11.60 24.01
N ALA A 221 9.33 11.50 22.71
CA ALA A 221 8.69 12.30 21.68
C ALA A 221 7.25 11.83 21.42
N VAL A 222 6.29 12.72 21.67
CA VAL A 222 4.86 12.44 21.49
C VAL A 222 4.48 12.27 20.02
N VAL A 223 3.33 11.67 19.74
CA VAL A 223 2.78 11.54 18.38
C VAL A 223 2.69 12.92 17.71
N GLY A 224 3.15 13.01 16.45
CA GLY A 224 3.27 14.23 15.67
C GLY A 224 4.54 15.05 15.93
N ALA A 225 5.33 14.71 16.96
CA ALA A 225 6.62 15.37 17.18
C ALA A 225 7.59 15.05 16.04
N PRO A 226 8.46 15.99 15.63
CA PRO A 226 9.50 15.73 14.65
C PRO A 226 10.50 14.72 15.22
N CYS A 227 10.99 13.84 14.36
CA CYS A 227 11.98 12.82 14.71
C CYS A 227 12.99 12.66 13.56
N THR A 228 13.99 11.79 13.72
CA THR A 228 14.94 11.48 12.64
C THR A 228 15.13 9.97 12.55
N MET A 229 15.48 9.43 11.36
CA MET A 229 15.76 7.99 11.25
C MET A 229 16.86 7.48 12.18
N MET A 230 17.78 8.37 12.60
CA MET A 230 18.85 8.02 13.53
C MET A 230 18.43 8.12 15.00
N MET A 231 17.34 8.83 15.29
CA MET A 231 16.82 9.04 16.64
C MET A 231 15.30 8.86 16.62
N ASP A 232 14.89 7.60 16.60
CA ASP A 232 13.50 7.24 16.84
C ASP A 232 13.24 7.29 18.37
N ASP A 233 13.04 8.51 18.89
CA ASP A 233 12.71 8.77 20.29
C ASP A 233 11.18 8.79 20.52
N CYS A 234 10.40 8.13 19.67
CA CYS A 234 8.94 8.19 19.77
C CYS A 234 8.40 7.45 21.00
N VAL A 235 7.32 7.95 21.60
CA VAL A 235 6.65 7.26 22.72
C VAL A 235 6.08 5.92 22.29
N ARG A 236 5.80 5.03 23.27
CA ARG A 236 5.12 3.74 23.04
C ARG A 236 3.84 3.95 22.22
N GLY A 237 3.63 3.11 21.19
CA GLY A 237 2.52 3.27 20.24
C GLY A 237 2.84 4.09 19.00
N SER A 238 4.06 4.60 18.87
CA SER A 238 4.46 5.36 17.69
C SER A 238 5.85 5.03 17.21
N GLN A 239 6.08 5.26 15.92
CA GLN A 239 7.40 5.11 15.28
C GLN A 239 7.70 6.33 14.44
N CYS A 240 8.98 6.69 14.40
CA CYS A 240 9.47 7.72 13.50
C CYS A 240 9.36 7.27 12.04
N LEU A 241 8.41 7.86 11.32
CA LEU A 241 8.17 7.54 9.92
C LEU A 241 8.21 8.81 9.10
N PRO A 242 8.51 8.73 7.79
CA PRO A 242 8.51 9.88 6.91
C PRO A 242 7.21 10.01 6.10
N PRO A 243 6.04 10.33 6.69
CA PRO A 243 4.92 10.70 5.86
C PRO A 243 5.33 11.94 5.05
N PHE A 244 5.23 11.83 3.72
CA PHE A 244 5.43 12.97 2.81
C PHE A 244 6.82 13.62 2.88
N GLY A 245 7.85 12.82 3.18
CA GLY A 245 9.25 13.27 3.18
C GLY A 245 9.70 14.00 4.44
N GLN A 246 8.88 14.04 5.49
CA GLN A 246 9.24 14.59 6.80
C GLN A 246 9.07 13.54 7.89
N PHE A 247 10.09 13.37 8.72
CA PHE A 247 10.08 12.38 9.80
C PHE A 247 9.31 12.91 11.02
N SER A 248 8.24 12.23 11.40
CA SER A 248 7.48 12.51 12.62
C SER A 248 7.02 11.22 13.30
N CYS A 249 6.78 11.28 14.60
CA CYS A 249 6.28 10.14 15.36
C CYS A 249 4.82 9.84 14.97
N GLN A 250 4.61 8.74 14.24
CA GLN A 250 3.28 8.35 13.77
C GLN A 250 2.74 7.18 14.58
N ARG A 251 1.46 7.24 14.92
CA ARG A 251 0.77 6.15 15.65
C ARG A 251 0.27 5.11 14.66
N PHE A 252 0.50 3.84 14.96
CA PHE A 252 -0.06 2.73 14.19
C PHE A 252 -1.55 2.54 14.49
N CYS A 253 -2.28 2.08 13.49
CA CYS A 253 -3.68 1.72 13.62
C CYS A 253 -4.01 0.52 12.75
N THR A 254 -5.03 -0.23 13.14
CA THR A 254 -5.66 -1.30 12.34
C THR A 254 -7.08 -0.91 11.91
N SER A 255 -7.65 0.07 12.60
CA SER A 255 -8.99 0.57 12.38
C SER A 255 -9.05 2.06 12.69
N SER A 256 -10.09 2.76 12.20
CA SER A 256 -10.28 4.18 12.50
C SER A 256 -10.58 4.45 13.98
N THR A 257 -10.99 3.46 14.76
CA THR A 257 -11.22 3.61 16.21
C THR A 257 -9.91 3.70 17.01
N ASP A 258 -8.78 3.27 16.44
CA ASP A 258 -7.46 3.38 17.07
C ASP A 258 -6.91 4.83 17.07
N CYS A 259 -7.62 5.71 16.37
CA CYS A 259 -7.24 7.06 16.02
C CYS A 259 -8.23 8.09 16.60
N PRO A 260 -8.00 8.64 17.82
CA PRO A 260 -9.00 9.39 18.57
C PRO A 260 -9.44 10.73 17.94
N ALA A 261 -8.73 11.24 16.93
CA ALA A 261 -9.06 12.47 16.22
C ALA A 261 -8.69 12.43 14.72
N THR A 262 -8.39 11.23 14.22
CA THR A 262 -7.70 11.00 12.94
C THR A 262 -8.31 9.78 12.26
N ALA A 263 -8.13 9.63 10.95
CA ALA A 263 -8.51 8.41 10.24
C ALA A 263 -7.33 7.44 10.20
N CYS A 264 -7.63 6.14 10.21
CA CYS A 264 -6.60 5.14 9.96
C CYS A 264 -6.39 4.99 8.46
N LEU A 265 -5.22 5.36 7.96
CA LEU A 265 -4.83 5.12 6.57
C LEU A 265 -4.03 3.83 6.48
N GLY A 266 -4.72 2.75 6.11
CA GLY A 266 -4.13 1.43 5.87
C GLY A 266 -3.30 1.37 4.58
N GLY A 267 -2.62 0.24 4.39
CA GLY A 267 -1.96 -0.10 3.12
C GLY A 267 -0.59 0.55 2.92
N TRP A 268 0.01 1.10 3.98
CA TRP A 268 1.36 1.66 3.91
C TRP A 268 2.43 0.58 3.74
N PHE A 269 2.22 -0.58 4.36
CA PHE A 269 2.98 -1.79 4.07
C PHE A 269 2.10 -2.71 3.25
N ALA A 270 2.52 -2.97 2.02
CA ALA A 270 1.78 -3.83 1.10
C ALA A 270 1.51 -5.20 1.74
N GLY A 271 0.24 -5.64 1.73
CA GLY A 271 -0.18 -6.92 2.30
C GLY A 271 -0.41 -6.91 3.81
N THR A 272 -0.49 -5.75 4.46
CA THR A 272 -0.77 -5.65 5.90
C THR A 272 -2.03 -4.81 6.16
N LEU A 273 -2.75 -5.10 7.25
CA LEU A 273 -3.87 -4.29 7.73
C LEU A 273 -3.43 -3.03 8.48
N TYR A 274 -2.13 -2.88 8.72
CA TYR A 274 -1.60 -1.75 9.46
C TYR A 274 -1.63 -0.47 8.63
N GLY A 275 -2.01 0.60 9.32
CA GLY A 275 -2.01 1.96 8.84
C GLY A 275 -1.43 2.92 9.85
N PHE A 276 -1.51 4.21 9.48
CA PHE A 276 -1.14 5.32 10.35
C PHE A 276 -2.33 6.21 10.65
N CYS A 277 -2.37 6.73 11.87
CA CYS A 277 -3.33 7.74 12.24
C CYS A 277 -2.99 9.07 11.56
N GLU A 278 -3.71 9.40 10.50
CA GLU A 278 -3.58 10.67 9.79
C GLU A 278 -4.77 11.59 10.02
N PRO A 279 -4.57 12.93 10.05
CA PRO A 279 -5.65 13.88 10.20
C PRO A 279 -6.81 13.57 9.25
N THR A 280 -8.03 13.58 9.78
CA THR A 280 -9.22 13.32 8.98
C THR A 280 -9.27 14.31 7.83
N ALA A 281 -9.43 13.78 6.62
CA ALA A 281 -9.51 14.63 5.43
C ALA A 281 -10.62 15.67 5.62
N SER A 282 -10.30 16.94 5.40
CA SER A 282 -11.25 18.03 5.39
C SER A 282 -11.43 18.52 3.97
N ALA A 283 -12.65 18.95 3.62
CA ALA A 283 -12.91 19.56 2.32
C ALA A 283 -12.36 20.99 2.28
N CYS A 284 -11.03 21.12 2.27
CA CYS A 284 -10.34 22.39 2.16
C CYS A 284 -9.62 22.51 0.81
N VAL A 285 -9.46 23.75 0.32
CA VAL A 285 -8.80 24.06 -0.95
C VAL A 285 -7.41 24.64 -0.66
N PRO A 286 -6.31 23.95 -1.01
CA PRO A 286 -4.97 24.32 -0.59
C PRO A 286 -4.51 25.66 -1.19
N VAL A 287 -4.89 25.95 -2.43
CA VAL A 287 -4.50 27.19 -3.14
C VAL A 287 -5.10 28.44 -2.50
N THR A 288 -6.37 28.40 -2.11
CA THR A 288 -7.08 29.55 -1.52
C THR A 288 -7.13 29.50 0.01
N ASN A 289 -6.62 28.42 0.61
CA ASN A 289 -6.76 28.10 2.03
C ASN A 289 -8.22 28.04 2.53
N PHE A 290 -9.18 27.85 1.63
CA PHE A 290 -10.60 27.84 1.97
C PHE A 290 -10.98 26.53 2.68
N GLY A 291 -11.92 26.60 3.65
CA GLY A 291 -12.43 25.42 4.36
C GLY A 291 -11.75 25.11 5.69
N CYS A 292 -10.64 25.80 6.03
CA CYS A 292 -9.99 25.66 7.32
C CYS A 292 -10.44 26.70 8.35
N PRO A 293 -10.44 26.35 9.66
CA PRO A 293 -10.75 27.30 10.72
C PRO A 293 -9.71 28.43 10.77
N ALA A 294 -10.03 29.52 11.47
CA ALA A 294 -9.10 30.65 11.63
C ALA A 294 -7.78 30.18 12.28
N GLY A 295 -6.65 30.54 11.67
CA GLY A 295 -5.33 30.05 12.07
C GLY A 295 -4.97 28.66 11.53
N GLY A 296 -5.84 28.05 10.72
CA GLY A 296 -5.57 26.80 10.03
C GLY A 296 -5.00 27.00 8.62
N ALA A 297 -4.26 26.00 8.16
CA ALA A 297 -3.76 25.91 6.80
C ALA A 297 -4.19 24.60 6.15
N CYS A 298 -4.71 24.69 4.93
CA CYS A 298 -5.09 23.55 4.12
C CYS A 298 -3.85 22.93 3.49
N ARG A 299 -3.66 21.64 3.77
CA ARG A 299 -2.51 20.84 3.34
C ARG A 299 -2.96 19.71 2.45
N VAL A 300 -2.06 19.26 1.58
CA VAL A 300 -2.25 18.12 0.69
C VAL A 300 -1.52 16.92 1.26
N ILE A 301 -2.23 15.79 1.34
CA ILE A 301 -1.70 14.47 1.68
C ILE A 301 -1.55 13.70 0.36
N SER A 302 -0.35 13.23 0.04
CA SER A 302 -0.12 12.38 -1.13
C SER A 302 -0.34 10.91 -0.78
N ALA A 303 -1.59 10.54 -0.53
CA ALA A 303 -2.03 9.15 -0.48
C ALA A 303 -2.66 8.78 -1.84
N PRO A 304 -3.01 7.52 -2.16
CA PRO A 304 -3.36 7.10 -3.53
C PRO A 304 -4.51 7.89 -4.18
N ALA A 305 -5.29 8.61 -3.38
CA ALA A 305 -6.11 9.74 -3.83
C ALA A 305 -5.68 11.00 -3.06
N LEU A 306 -5.63 12.15 -3.74
CA LEU A 306 -5.39 13.42 -3.06
C LEU A 306 -6.44 13.63 -1.99
N ARG A 307 -5.95 13.83 -0.77
CA ARG A 307 -6.78 14.30 0.33
C ARG A 307 -6.21 15.61 0.82
N THR A 308 -7.11 16.47 1.26
CA THR A 308 -6.72 17.69 1.93
C THR A 308 -7.12 17.62 3.39
N TYR A 309 -6.40 18.32 4.24
CA TYR A 309 -6.74 18.44 5.66
C TYR A 309 -6.36 19.82 6.18
N CYS A 310 -6.95 20.22 7.30
CA CYS A 310 -6.62 21.47 7.96
C CYS A 310 -5.61 21.22 9.08
N GLY A 311 -4.38 21.64 8.86
CA GLY A 311 -3.34 21.73 9.89
C GLY A 311 -3.28 23.13 10.52
N THR A 312 -2.40 23.32 11.49
CA THR A 312 -2.10 24.65 12.05
C THR A 312 -1.29 25.46 11.03
N ALA A 313 -1.68 26.71 10.77
CA ALA A 313 -0.89 27.62 9.95
C ALA A 313 0.33 28.11 10.74
N GLY A 314 1.52 28.00 10.15
CA GLY A 314 2.71 28.63 10.69
C GLY A 314 2.96 30.02 10.09
N PRO A 315 4.02 30.73 10.55
CA PRO A 315 4.32 32.09 10.10
C PRO A 315 5.06 32.16 8.75
N GLY A 316 5.52 31.03 8.20
CA GLY A 316 6.36 30.98 7.01
C GLY A 316 5.61 31.34 5.72
N GLY A 317 6.02 32.42 5.07
CA GLY A 317 5.55 32.78 3.73
C GLY A 317 6.40 32.20 2.60
N ASP A 318 6.23 32.70 1.38
CA ASP A 318 6.96 32.23 0.20
C ASP A 318 8.48 32.27 0.40
N GLY A 319 9.15 31.13 0.19
CA GLY A 319 10.60 30.98 0.37
C GLY A 319 11.10 31.00 1.82
N ALA A 320 10.22 31.07 2.82
CA ALA A 320 10.62 30.95 4.22
C ALA A 320 11.15 29.53 4.51
N ASP A 321 12.16 29.42 5.36
CA ASP A 321 12.60 28.13 5.89
C ASP A 321 11.48 27.51 6.72
N CYS A 322 11.24 26.21 6.53
CA CYS A 322 10.28 25.47 7.32
C CYS A 322 10.85 24.11 7.72
N LEU A 323 10.72 23.78 9.00
CA LEU A 323 11.18 22.50 9.55
C LEU A 323 10.03 21.48 9.68
N VAL A 324 8.83 21.95 10.02
CA VAL A 324 7.63 21.15 10.23
C VAL A 324 6.41 22.01 9.99
N ASP A 325 5.73 21.79 8.87
CA ASP A 325 4.45 22.41 8.47
C ASP A 325 4.24 23.90 8.80
N GLY A 326 5.34 24.64 8.97
CA GLY A 326 5.40 25.97 9.55
C GLY A 326 5.01 27.07 8.56
N CYS A 327 4.37 26.69 7.46
CA CYS A 327 3.96 27.61 6.42
C CYS A 327 2.58 28.17 6.70
N GLN A 328 2.32 29.38 6.24
CA GLN A 328 0.99 29.95 6.28
C GLN A 328 0.02 29.21 5.34
N GLY A 329 -1.27 29.56 5.40
CA GLY A 329 -2.26 29.06 4.44
C GLY A 329 -1.90 29.42 3.00
N GLY A 330 -2.09 28.49 2.07
CA GLY A 330 -1.69 28.68 0.66
C GLY A 330 -0.28 28.22 0.31
N TYR A 331 0.47 27.68 1.26
CA TYR A 331 1.85 27.22 1.07
C TYR A 331 2.05 25.80 1.59
N ALA A 332 2.97 25.05 0.99
CA ALA A 332 3.42 23.74 1.46
C ALA A 332 4.88 23.83 1.90
N CYS A 333 5.25 23.10 2.94
CA CYS A 333 6.65 22.91 3.29
C CYS A 333 7.25 21.82 2.41
N HIS A 334 8.18 22.15 1.51
CA HIS A 334 8.71 21.21 0.53
C HIS A 334 10.24 21.23 0.50
N LEU A 335 10.83 20.04 0.35
CA LEU A 335 12.27 19.84 0.19
C LEU A 335 12.66 20.15 -1.26
N ILE A 336 13.36 21.25 -1.49
CA ILE A 336 13.85 21.62 -2.84
C ILE A 336 15.14 20.85 -3.15
N ASP A 337 16.01 20.74 -2.14
CA ASP A 337 17.23 19.95 -2.18
C ASP A 337 17.53 19.41 -0.77
N LEU A 338 18.55 18.55 -0.64
CA LEU A 338 18.93 17.90 0.63
C LEU A 338 19.20 18.86 1.80
N ALA A 339 19.43 20.15 1.55
CA ALA A 339 19.74 21.16 2.56
C ALA A 339 18.67 22.25 2.71
N ASN A 340 17.71 22.36 1.78
CA ASN A 340 16.75 23.46 1.74
C ASN A 340 15.31 22.94 1.73
N ILE A 341 14.64 23.12 2.88
CA ILE A 341 13.20 22.94 3.02
C ILE A 341 12.55 24.32 3.11
N ARG A 342 11.69 24.64 2.17
CA ARG A 342 11.12 25.98 2.00
C ARG A 342 9.60 25.90 1.89
N CYS A 343 8.94 26.95 2.35
CA CYS A 343 7.52 27.18 2.10
C CYS A 343 7.32 27.59 0.64
N LEU A 344 6.67 26.74 -0.15
CA LEU A 344 6.35 26.98 -1.55
C LEU A 344 4.85 27.19 -1.73
N ARG A 345 4.46 28.13 -2.59
CA ARG A 345 3.05 28.42 -2.84
C ARG A 345 2.37 27.26 -3.57
N TYR A 346 1.16 26.90 -3.14
CA TYR A 346 0.29 26.03 -3.93
C TYR A 346 -0.18 26.74 -5.21
N CYS A 347 -0.37 25.98 -6.29
CA CYS A 347 -0.87 26.51 -7.55
C CYS A 347 -1.82 25.50 -8.24
N LEU A 348 -2.71 26.02 -9.09
CA LEU A 348 -3.54 25.19 -9.98
C LEU A 348 -2.80 24.98 -11.30
N LEU A 349 -2.70 23.72 -11.74
CA LEU A 349 -2.03 23.40 -13.01
C LEU A 349 -2.77 23.96 -14.23
N SER A 350 -4.10 24.11 -14.13
CA SER A 350 -4.94 24.74 -15.16
C SER A 350 -4.83 26.26 -15.22
N ALA A 351 -4.36 26.90 -14.14
CA ALA A 351 -4.29 28.36 -13.99
C ALA A 351 -3.11 28.70 -13.05
N PRO A 352 -1.86 28.65 -13.55
CA PRO A 352 -0.69 28.82 -12.71
C PRO A 352 -0.60 30.25 -12.17
N GLU A 353 -0.76 30.41 -10.85
CA GLU A 353 -0.68 31.70 -10.14
C GLU A 353 0.67 31.89 -9.42
N CYS A 354 1.75 31.42 -10.02
CA CYS A 354 3.08 31.53 -9.43
C CYS A 354 3.63 32.95 -9.64
N THR A 355 3.94 33.64 -8.54
CA THR A 355 4.63 34.94 -8.59
C THR A 355 6.06 34.78 -9.10
N THR A 356 6.69 33.66 -8.75
CA THR A 356 8.02 33.23 -9.20
C THR A 356 7.99 31.75 -9.53
N GLY A 357 8.70 31.35 -10.58
CA GLY A 357 8.86 29.95 -10.94
C GLY A 357 7.74 29.36 -11.81
N THR A 358 7.68 28.04 -11.87
CA THR A 358 6.69 27.27 -12.65
C THR A 358 5.83 26.42 -11.73
N CYS A 359 4.53 26.34 -12.03
CA CYS A 359 3.63 25.43 -11.32
C CYS A 359 3.91 24.00 -11.74
N THR A 360 4.44 23.18 -10.83
CA THR A 360 4.83 21.79 -11.11
C THR A 360 3.96 20.83 -10.32
N ASP A 361 3.47 19.78 -10.98
CA ASP A 361 2.69 18.71 -10.35
C ASP A 361 3.58 17.78 -9.51
N VAL A 362 3.93 18.23 -8.30
CA VAL A 362 4.74 17.44 -7.37
C VAL A 362 3.98 16.27 -6.74
N TYR A 363 2.65 16.26 -6.88
CA TYR A 363 1.77 15.28 -6.25
C TYR A 363 1.22 14.25 -7.26
N GLY A 364 1.51 14.39 -8.55
CA GLY A 364 1.13 13.47 -9.62
C GLY A 364 -0.38 13.39 -9.87
N ASN A 365 -1.11 14.48 -9.66
CA ASN A 365 -2.58 14.46 -9.67
C ASN A 365 -3.25 15.26 -10.80
N GLY A 366 -2.48 16.04 -11.56
CA GLY A 366 -2.98 16.82 -12.69
C GLY A 366 -3.82 18.06 -12.36
N SER A 367 -4.10 18.36 -11.08
CA SER A 367 -4.90 19.51 -10.65
C SER A 367 -4.13 20.55 -9.79
N VAL A 368 -3.41 20.12 -8.75
CA VAL A 368 -2.70 20.99 -7.80
C VAL A 368 -1.20 20.70 -7.86
N GLY A 369 -0.40 21.75 -7.93
CA GLY A 369 1.06 21.70 -7.88
C GLY A 369 1.67 22.66 -6.85
N LEU A 370 2.99 22.80 -6.91
CA LEU A 370 3.76 23.81 -6.17
C LEU A 370 4.50 24.73 -7.13
N CYS A 371 4.63 26.00 -6.77
CA CYS A 371 5.45 26.96 -7.49
C CYS A 371 6.94 26.69 -7.18
N LEU A 372 7.63 26.01 -8.09
CA LEU A 372 9.07 25.74 -7.97
C LEU A 372 9.89 26.82 -8.69
N PRO A 373 10.99 27.32 -8.09
CA PRO A 373 11.79 28.42 -8.62
C PRO A 373 12.48 28.14 -9.96
#